data_AF-A0A2V8TA81-F1
#
_entry.id   AF-A0A2V8TA81-F1
#
_cell.length_a   1.000
_cell.length_b   1.000
_cell.length_c   1.000
_cell.angle_alpha   90.00
_cell.angle_beta   90.00
_cell.angle_gamma   90.00
#
_symmetry.space_group_name_H-M   'P 1'
#
loop_
_entity.id
_entity.type
_entity.pdbx_description
1 polymer ?
#
loop_
_entity_poly.entity_id
_entity_poly.type
_entity_poly.pdbx_seq_one_letter_code
_entity_poly.pdbx_strand_id
1 'polypeptide(L)'
;RQIQARGVRDSLVLNAMLKVPRHLFVPESMASRAYEDGPLPIGNNQTISQPYIVALMTELLRPRAGQRILDVGTGSGYQAAVLAEIAGEVYSIEIIEELAREAEKRLASLGYTNVKVRAGDGYRGWPEAAPFDGILVAAAPMHVPQPLIDQLKIGGRLVIPVGSLEQDLVMITRTEAGIVRENITGVRFVPMTGEAEEERPH
;
A
#
# COMPACT_ATOMS: atom_id res chain seq x y z
N ARG A 1 6.30 19.91 -2.19
CA ARG A 1 5.58 20.94 -3.00
C ARG A 1 4.54 20.31 -3.93
N GLN A 2 4.89 19.39 -4.83
CA GLN A 2 3.90 18.77 -5.76
C GLN A 2 2.74 18.04 -5.05
N ILE A 3 3.03 17.25 -4.02
CA ILE A 3 2.04 16.49 -3.25
C ILE A 3 1.05 17.43 -2.52
N GLN A 4 1.57 18.46 -1.85
CA GLN A 4 0.76 19.45 -1.14
C GLN A 4 -0.15 20.26 -2.07
N ALA A 5 0.36 20.64 -3.25
CA ALA A 5 -0.41 21.37 -4.25
C ALA A 5 -1.61 20.56 -4.77
N ARG A 6 -1.58 19.23 -4.65
CA ARG A 6 -2.66 18.31 -5.02
C ARG A 6 -3.60 17.96 -3.86
N GLY A 7 -3.46 18.62 -2.71
CA GLY A 7 -4.45 18.56 -1.63
C GLY A 7 -4.07 17.72 -0.41
N VAL A 8 -2.95 16.98 -0.44
CA VAL A 8 -2.45 16.24 0.74
C VAL A 8 -1.89 17.22 1.77
N ARG A 9 -2.41 17.18 2.99
CA ARG A 9 -2.16 18.19 4.05
C ARG A 9 -1.68 17.58 5.37
N ASP A 10 -1.84 16.29 5.61
CA ASP A 10 -1.40 15.63 6.84
C ASP A 10 0.12 15.73 6.98
N SER A 11 0.56 16.40 8.06
CA SER A 11 1.98 16.67 8.31
C SER A 11 2.80 15.40 8.53
N LEU A 12 2.21 14.35 9.11
CA LEU A 12 2.91 13.07 9.31
C LEU A 12 3.20 12.42 7.95
N VAL A 13 2.21 12.43 7.06
CA VAL A 13 2.36 11.91 5.69
C VAL A 13 3.42 12.70 4.91
N LEU A 14 3.34 14.02 4.95
CA LEU A 14 4.29 14.88 4.24
C LEU A 14 5.73 14.70 4.76
N ASN A 15 5.91 14.56 6.07
CA ASN A 15 7.21 14.31 6.68
C ASN A 15 7.75 12.92 6.31
N ALA A 16 6.91 11.88 6.32
CA ALA A 16 7.30 10.54 5.87
C ALA A 16 7.76 10.55 4.41
N MET A 17 6.99 11.19 3.51
CA MET A 17 7.34 11.31 2.09
C MET A 17 8.65 12.07 1.84
N LEU A 18 9.04 13.00 2.73
CA LEU A 18 10.32 13.69 2.66
C LEU A 18 11.48 12.85 3.21
N LYS A 19 11.21 12.03 4.24
CA LYS A 19 12.23 11.24 4.92
C LYS A 19 12.63 9.99 4.14
N VAL A 20 11.67 9.30 3.51
CA VAL A 20 11.95 8.07 2.76
C VAL A 20 12.67 8.39 1.43
N PRO A 21 13.91 7.92 1.22
CA PRO A 21 14.68 8.21 0.01
C PRO A 21 14.19 7.36 -1.17
N ARG A 22 13.13 7.81 -1.85
CA ARG A 22 12.47 7.07 -2.96
C ARG A 22 13.42 6.50 -4.02
N HIS A 23 14.52 7.18 -4.34
CA HIS A 23 15.51 6.71 -5.31
C HIS A 23 16.21 5.40 -4.92
N LEU A 24 16.17 4.99 -3.64
CA LEU A 24 16.69 3.71 -3.17
C LEU A 24 15.70 2.54 -3.38
N PHE A 25 14.48 2.84 -3.81
CA PHE A 25 13.39 1.88 -4.05
C PHE A 25 13.10 1.67 -5.55
N VAL A 26 14.00 2.13 -6.42
CA VAL A 26 13.91 1.93 -7.87
C VAL A 26 15.23 1.36 -8.39
N PRO A 27 15.23 0.71 -9.58
CA PRO A 27 16.47 0.34 -10.25
C PRO A 27 17.36 1.57 -10.49
N GLU A 28 18.68 1.38 -10.51
CA GLU A 28 19.66 2.45 -10.68
C GLU A 28 19.41 3.29 -11.95
N SER A 29 18.99 2.64 -13.04
CA SER A 29 18.63 3.29 -14.31
C SER A 29 17.44 4.25 -14.21
N MET A 30 16.65 4.18 -13.13
CA MET A 30 15.49 5.03 -12.87
C MET A 30 15.74 6.07 -11.77
N ALA A 31 16.92 6.06 -11.12
CA ALA A 31 17.20 6.91 -9.96
C ALA A 31 17.06 8.42 -10.25
N SER A 32 17.46 8.87 -11.45
CA SER A 32 17.33 10.27 -11.88
C SER A 32 15.87 10.74 -12.00
N ARG A 33 14.94 9.79 -12.20
CA ARG A 33 13.51 10.03 -12.37
C ARG A 33 12.70 9.75 -11.12
N ALA A 34 13.33 9.26 -10.04
CA ALA A 34 12.66 8.74 -8.85
C ALA A 34 11.66 9.71 -8.20
N TYR A 35 11.89 11.02 -8.37
CA TYR A 35 11.07 12.08 -7.77
C TYR A 35 10.08 12.74 -8.74
N GLU A 36 10.03 12.30 -10.00
CA GLU A 36 8.94 12.64 -10.92
C GLU A 36 7.60 12.15 -10.33
N ASP A 37 6.53 12.92 -10.52
CA ASP A 37 5.20 12.53 -10.03
C ASP A 37 4.52 11.51 -10.97
N GLY A 38 5.15 10.34 -11.13
CA GLY A 38 4.65 9.23 -11.94
C GLY A 38 5.11 7.87 -11.42
N PRO A 39 4.49 6.77 -11.91
CA PRO A 39 4.96 5.43 -11.60
C PRO A 39 6.27 5.13 -12.36
N LEU A 40 7.10 4.26 -11.80
CA LEU A 40 8.33 3.78 -12.44
C LEU A 40 8.42 2.25 -12.39
N PRO A 41 9.01 1.59 -13.40
CA PRO A 41 9.17 0.15 -13.40
C PRO A 41 10.15 -0.29 -12.31
N ILE A 42 9.85 -1.41 -11.65
CA ILE A 42 10.71 -2.01 -10.60
C ILE A 42 11.14 -3.44 -10.93
N GLY A 43 10.86 -3.91 -12.16
CA GLY A 43 11.05 -5.31 -12.56
C GLY A 43 9.78 -6.15 -12.35
N ASN A 44 9.80 -7.40 -12.80
CA ASN A 44 8.70 -8.35 -12.64
C ASN A 44 7.32 -7.85 -13.10
N ASN A 45 7.29 -6.99 -14.14
CA ASN A 45 6.10 -6.27 -14.62
C ASN A 45 5.38 -5.41 -13.57
N GLN A 46 6.06 -5.08 -12.47
CA GLN A 46 5.54 -4.24 -11.40
C GLN A 46 6.06 -2.80 -11.52
N THR A 47 5.37 -1.89 -10.82
CA THR A 47 5.75 -0.48 -10.74
C THR A 47 5.74 0.00 -9.30
N ILE A 48 6.61 0.95 -8.98
CA ILE A 48 6.47 1.78 -7.79
C ILE A 48 5.40 2.85 -8.07
N SER A 49 4.39 2.97 -7.22
CA SER A 49 3.27 3.90 -7.40
C SER A 49 3.72 5.37 -7.45
N GLN A 50 2.97 6.20 -8.18
CA GLN A 50 3.15 7.65 -8.25
C GLN A 50 3.26 8.27 -6.83
N PRO A 51 4.22 9.18 -6.55
CA PRO A 51 4.38 9.81 -5.24
C PRO A 51 3.11 10.44 -4.67
N TYR A 52 2.32 11.15 -5.48
CA TYR A 52 1.02 11.67 -5.05
C TYR A 52 0.07 10.58 -4.58
N ILE A 53 -0.03 9.46 -5.30
CA ILE A 53 -0.95 8.36 -4.97
C ILE A 53 -0.53 7.69 -3.65
N VAL A 54 0.77 7.46 -3.45
CA VAL A 54 1.31 6.97 -2.17
C VAL A 54 0.90 7.88 -1.02
N ALA A 55 1.07 9.20 -1.18
CA ALA A 55 0.72 10.17 -0.15
C ALA A 55 -0.80 10.24 0.10
N LEU A 56 -1.61 10.27 -0.95
CA LEU A 56 -3.07 10.28 -0.85
C LEU A 56 -3.58 9.04 -0.11
N MET A 57 -3.14 7.84 -0.49
CA MET A 57 -3.57 6.60 0.15
C MET A 57 -3.15 6.55 1.62
N THR A 58 -1.95 7.02 1.93
CA THR A 58 -1.46 7.11 3.32
C THR A 58 -2.28 8.10 4.15
N GLU A 59 -2.67 9.25 3.58
CA GLU A 59 -3.53 10.24 4.25
C GLU A 59 -4.95 9.71 4.51
N LEU A 60 -5.53 8.99 3.55
CA LEU A 60 -6.83 8.33 3.70
C LEU A 60 -6.81 7.27 4.80
N LEU A 61 -5.72 6.50 4.88
CA LEU A 61 -5.52 5.45 5.88
C LEU A 61 -5.42 6.00 7.31
N ARG A 62 -4.92 7.23 7.46
CA ARG A 62 -4.70 7.92 8.76
C ARG A 62 -3.87 7.10 9.77
N PRO A 63 -2.67 6.59 9.39
CA PRO A 63 -1.83 5.87 10.33
C PRO A 63 -1.41 6.76 11.51
N ARG A 64 -1.21 6.13 12.66
CA ARG A 64 -0.76 6.74 13.91
C ARG A 64 0.29 5.85 14.58
N ALA A 65 1.12 6.47 15.42
CA ALA A 65 2.10 5.76 16.21
C ALA A 65 1.44 4.66 17.06
N GLY A 66 2.11 3.50 17.15
CA GLY A 66 1.62 2.33 17.89
C GLY A 66 0.57 1.49 17.16
N GLN A 67 0.07 1.94 16.00
CA GLN A 67 -0.87 1.14 15.20
C GLN A 67 -0.18 0.04 14.40
N ARG A 68 -0.92 -1.02 14.12
CA ARG A 68 -0.54 -2.10 13.23
C ARG A 68 -1.21 -1.93 11.87
N ILE A 69 -0.41 -1.82 10.81
CA ILE A 69 -0.87 -1.64 9.44
C ILE A 69 -0.51 -2.85 8.59
N LEU A 70 -1.42 -3.28 7.72
CA LEU A 70 -1.14 -4.23 6.64
C LEU A 70 -0.96 -3.47 5.32
N ASP A 71 0.11 -3.77 4.61
CA ASP A 71 0.44 -3.29 3.27
C ASP A 71 0.40 -4.48 2.30
N VAL A 72 -0.50 -4.44 1.32
CA VAL A 72 -0.69 -5.53 0.36
C VAL A 72 -0.13 -5.12 -0.99
N GLY A 73 0.82 -5.89 -1.50
CA GLY A 73 1.63 -5.56 -2.68
C GLY A 73 2.89 -4.80 -2.30
N THR A 74 3.81 -5.46 -1.59
CA THR A 74 5.07 -4.84 -1.13
C THR A 74 5.83 -4.18 -2.27
N GLY A 75 5.92 -4.84 -3.44
CA GLY A 75 6.66 -4.37 -4.61
C GLY A 75 8.10 -4.00 -4.25
N SER A 76 8.44 -2.71 -4.35
CA SER A 76 9.77 -2.22 -3.98
C SER A 76 10.00 -2.07 -2.47
N GLY A 77 8.93 -2.06 -1.67
CA GLY A 77 8.94 -1.73 -0.24
C GLY A 77 8.76 -0.23 0.06
N TYR A 78 8.58 0.64 -0.95
CA TYR A 78 8.49 2.09 -0.71
C TYR A 78 7.25 2.49 0.11
N GLN A 79 6.07 1.93 -0.21
CA GLN A 79 4.85 2.22 0.54
C GLN A 79 4.96 1.71 1.99
N ALA A 80 5.51 0.51 2.20
CA ALA A 80 5.80 -0.02 3.51
C ALA A 80 6.74 0.89 4.33
N ALA A 81 7.81 1.41 3.70
CA ALA A 81 8.72 2.37 4.34
C ALA A 81 8.01 3.66 4.75
N VAL A 82 7.16 4.23 3.87
CA VAL A 82 6.38 5.44 4.18
C VAL A 82 5.42 5.20 5.34
N LEU A 83 4.76 4.04 5.39
CA LEU A 83 3.90 3.66 6.52
C LEU A 83 4.70 3.48 7.81
N ALA A 84 5.90 2.89 7.72
CA ALA A 84 6.77 2.60 8.85
C ALA A 84 7.33 3.86 9.53
N GLU A 85 7.38 4.99 8.82
CA GLU A 85 7.72 6.29 9.40
C GLU A 85 6.63 6.84 10.35
N ILE A 86 5.41 6.28 10.31
CA ILE A 86 4.25 6.80 11.05
C ILE A 86 3.67 5.75 12.00
N ALA A 87 3.51 4.51 11.54
CA ALA A 87 2.89 3.40 12.27
C ALA A 87 3.83 2.76 13.29
N GLY A 88 3.26 1.99 14.23
CA GLY A 88 4.05 1.19 15.17
C GLY A 88 4.66 -0.05 14.52
N GLU A 89 3.85 -0.81 13.79
CA GLU A 89 4.27 -2.00 13.04
C GLU A 89 3.63 -2.00 11.65
N VAL A 90 4.40 -2.37 10.63
CA VAL A 90 3.91 -2.59 9.26
C VAL A 90 4.14 -4.05 8.89
N TYR A 91 3.08 -4.70 8.46
CA TYR A 91 3.11 -6.04 7.90
C TYR A 91 2.91 -5.90 6.41
N SER A 92 3.87 -6.32 5.58
CA SER A 92 3.78 -6.18 4.13
C SER A 92 3.80 -7.55 3.45
N ILE A 93 2.86 -7.79 2.55
CA ILE A 93 2.70 -9.06 1.84
C ILE A 93 2.85 -8.86 0.33
N GLU A 94 3.61 -9.75 -0.30
CA GLU A 94 3.90 -9.70 -1.74
C GLU A 94 3.79 -11.10 -2.34
N ILE A 95 3.13 -11.20 -3.49
CA ILE A 95 2.88 -12.50 -4.13
C ILE A 95 4.11 -12.99 -4.92
N ILE A 96 4.94 -12.07 -5.42
CA ILE A 96 6.16 -12.38 -6.14
C ILE A 96 7.31 -12.53 -5.14
N GLU A 97 7.71 -13.77 -4.87
CA GLU A 97 8.71 -14.12 -3.85
C GLU A 97 10.05 -13.36 -4.00
N GLU A 98 10.51 -13.16 -5.24
CA GLU A 98 11.73 -12.39 -5.51
C GLU A 98 11.60 -10.94 -5.03
N LEU A 99 10.48 -10.26 -5.32
CA LEU A 99 10.24 -8.90 -4.87
C LEU A 99 10.11 -8.83 -3.36
N ALA A 100 9.43 -9.80 -2.73
CA ALA A 100 9.31 -9.87 -1.28
C ALA A 100 10.68 -9.92 -0.60
N ARG A 101 11.57 -10.82 -1.07
CA ARG A 101 12.93 -10.98 -0.55
C ARG A 101 13.78 -9.74 -0.77
N GLU A 102 13.69 -9.11 -1.95
CA GLU A 102 14.44 -7.89 -2.24
C GLU A 102 13.97 -6.70 -1.40
N ALA A 103 12.66 -6.54 -1.24
CA ALA A 103 12.07 -5.49 -0.42
C ALA A 103 12.46 -5.67 1.06
N GLU A 104 12.39 -6.90 1.59
CA GLU A 104 12.84 -7.21 2.96
C GLU A 104 14.30 -6.79 3.17
N LYS A 105 15.19 -7.22 2.29
CA LYS A 105 16.62 -6.88 2.36
C LYS A 105 16.85 -5.36 2.29
N ARG A 106 16.16 -4.67 1.38
CA ARG A 106 16.27 -3.22 1.18
C ARG A 106 15.77 -2.46 2.41
N LEU A 107 14.61 -2.84 2.95
CA LEU A 107 14.03 -2.22 4.15
C LEU A 107 14.97 -2.40 5.35
N ALA A 108 15.51 -3.61 5.54
CA ALA A 108 16.48 -3.89 6.59
C ALA A 108 17.77 -3.07 6.42
N SER A 109 18.32 -2.95 5.20
CA SER A 109 19.54 -2.17 4.97
C SER A 109 19.34 -0.66 5.14
N LEU A 110 18.09 -0.17 5.04
CA LEU A 110 17.72 1.21 5.32
C LEU A 110 17.34 1.45 6.79
N GLY A 111 17.39 0.41 7.63
CA GLY A 111 17.15 0.51 9.07
C GLY A 111 15.68 0.40 9.50
N TYR A 112 14.78 -0.03 8.62
CA TYR A 112 13.38 -0.27 8.98
C TYR A 112 13.25 -1.58 9.76
N THR A 113 13.22 -1.48 11.09
CA THR A 113 13.08 -2.65 11.99
C THR A 113 11.63 -2.96 12.37
N ASN A 114 10.70 -2.06 12.04
CA ASN A 114 9.26 -2.20 12.33
C ASN A 114 8.45 -2.66 11.11
N VAL A 115 9.11 -3.18 10.06
CA VAL A 115 8.45 -3.76 8.89
C VAL A 115 8.71 -5.27 8.86
N LYS A 116 7.65 -6.06 8.74
CA LYS A 116 7.70 -7.51 8.55
C LYS A 116 7.21 -7.81 7.14
N VAL A 117 8.08 -8.32 6.27
CA VAL A 117 7.74 -8.68 4.89
C VAL A 117 7.52 -10.18 4.82
N ARG A 118 6.57 -10.63 4.00
CA ARG A 118 6.50 -12.05 3.60
C ARG A 118 6.04 -12.21 2.16
N ALA A 119 6.45 -13.32 1.57
CA ALA A 119 5.83 -13.83 0.36
C ALA A 119 4.46 -14.46 0.68
N GLY A 120 3.43 -14.19 -0.12
CA GLY A 120 2.12 -14.79 0.04
C GLY A 120 1.01 -14.08 -0.75
N ASP A 121 -0.16 -14.73 -0.80
CA ASP A 121 -1.33 -14.14 -1.46
C ASP A 121 -1.95 -13.05 -0.58
N GLY A 122 -1.84 -11.81 -1.07
CA GLY A 122 -2.41 -10.62 -0.44
C GLY A 122 -3.93 -10.61 -0.33
N TYR A 123 -4.65 -11.37 -1.16
CA TYR A 123 -6.11 -11.46 -1.13
C TYR A 123 -6.59 -11.98 0.23
N ARG A 124 -5.85 -12.94 0.80
CA ARG A 124 -6.11 -13.55 2.11
C ARG A 124 -5.66 -12.69 3.29
N GLY A 125 -4.95 -11.58 3.05
CA GLY A 125 -4.40 -10.71 4.07
C GLY A 125 -3.34 -11.39 4.95
N TRP A 126 -3.38 -11.11 6.26
CA TRP A 126 -2.47 -11.70 7.25
C TRP A 126 -3.18 -12.10 8.54
N PRO A 127 -3.91 -13.24 8.53
CA PRO A 127 -4.72 -13.69 9.67
C PRO A 127 -3.92 -13.86 10.96
N GLU A 128 -2.66 -14.31 10.87
CA GLU A 128 -1.82 -14.56 12.05
C GLU A 128 -1.40 -13.28 12.78
N ALA A 129 -1.50 -12.11 12.12
CA ALA A 129 -1.14 -10.81 12.66
C ALA A 129 -2.35 -9.87 12.82
N ALA A 130 -3.50 -10.27 12.30
CA ALA A 130 -4.76 -9.57 12.48
C ALA A 130 -5.15 -9.48 13.98
N PRO A 131 -5.97 -8.49 14.37
CA PRO A 131 -6.58 -7.47 13.52
C PRO A 131 -5.70 -6.23 13.31
N PHE A 132 -5.93 -5.51 12.21
CA PHE A 132 -5.19 -4.33 11.77
C PHE A 132 -5.95 -3.03 12.04
N ASP A 133 -5.24 -1.97 12.42
CA ASP A 133 -5.79 -0.61 12.52
C ASP A 133 -6.01 0.01 11.13
N GLY A 134 -5.25 -0.45 10.13
CA GLY A 134 -5.45 -0.06 8.75
C GLY A 134 -4.85 -1.07 7.78
N ILE A 135 -5.43 -1.14 6.59
CA ILE A 135 -4.98 -1.98 5.48
C ILE A 135 -4.87 -1.08 4.24
N LEU A 136 -3.74 -1.13 3.55
CA LEU A 136 -3.51 -0.43 2.29
C LEU A 136 -3.17 -1.47 1.23
N VAL A 137 -3.85 -1.40 0.08
CA VAL A 137 -3.65 -2.36 -1.02
C VAL A 137 -3.15 -1.61 -2.25
N ALA A 138 -1.97 -1.97 -2.75
CA ALA A 138 -1.30 -1.37 -3.90
C ALA A 138 -1.43 -2.20 -5.19
N ALA A 139 -2.51 -2.97 -5.31
CA ALA A 139 -2.91 -3.71 -6.51
C ALA A 139 -4.44 -3.73 -6.59
N ALA A 140 -5.00 -3.76 -7.80
CA ALA A 140 -6.44 -3.66 -8.02
C ALA A 140 -7.10 -5.04 -8.19
N PRO A 141 -7.90 -5.52 -7.23
CA PRO A 141 -8.85 -6.60 -7.45
C PRO A 141 -10.14 -6.09 -8.13
N MET A 142 -10.94 -7.03 -8.63
CA MET A 142 -12.27 -6.72 -9.20
C MET A 142 -13.26 -6.24 -8.15
N HIS A 143 -13.20 -6.83 -6.96
CA HIS A 143 -14.03 -6.50 -5.81
C HIS A 143 -13.15 -6.41 -4.56
N VAL A 144 -13.66 -5.80 -3.50
CA VAL A 144 -12.93 -5.73 -2.23
C VAL A 144 -12.88 -7.12 -1.59
N PRO A 145 -11.69 -7.70 -1.33
CA PRO A 145 -11.59 -9.00 -0.69
C PRO A 145 -12.18 -8.98 0.72
N GLN A 146 -13.15 -9.85 0.98
CA GLN A 146 -13.79 -9.97 2.30
C GLN A 146 -12.77 -10.28 3.43
N PRO A 147 -11.73 -11.12 3.23
CA PRO A 147 -10.73 -11.37 4.27
C PRO A 147 -10.05 -10.10 4.79
N LEU A 148 -9.86 -9.07 3.94
CA LEU A 148 -9.26 -7.81 4.36
C LEU A 148 -10.22 -7.00 5.24
N ILE A 149 -11.52 -7.00 4.93
CA ILE A 149 -12.54 -6.36 5.77
C ILE A 149 -12.62 -7.03 7.14
N ASP A 150 -12.61 -8.37 7.17
CA ASP A 150 -12.73 -9.15 8.40
C ASP A 150 -11.53 -8.94 9.35
N GLN A 151 -10.36 -8.66 8.78
CA GLN A 151 -9.12 -8.40 9.51
C GLN A 151 -8.95 -6.95 9.98
N LEU A 152 -9.85 -6.02 9.63
CA LEU A 152 -9.82 -4.65 10.18
C LEU A 152 -10.34 -4.61 11.61
N LYS A 153 -9.75 -3.79 12.48
CA LYS A 153 -10.40 -3.41 13.75
C LYS A 153 -11.61 -2.52 13.51
N ILE A 154 -12.53 -2.46 14.48
CA ILE A 154 -13.54 -1.39 14.52
C ILE A 154 -12.82 -0.03 14.60
N GLY A 155 -13.25 0.93 13.79
CA GLY A 155 -12.58 2.20 13.54
C GLY A 155 -11.45 2.14 12.52
N GLY A 156 -11.02 0.94 12.12
CA GLY A 156 -9.94 0.74 11.15
C GLY A 156 -10.37 1.04 9.72
N ARG A 157 -9.38 1.32 8.86
CA ARG A 157 -9.59 1.74 7.48
C ARG A 157 -8.91 0.83 6.47
N LEU A 158 -9.61 0.49 5.39
CA LEU A 158 -9.05 -0.14 4.21
C LEU A 158 -9.01 0.89 3.07
N VAL A 159 -7.86 1.04 2.43
CA VAL A 159 -7.68 1.88 1.23
C VAL A 159 -7.20 1.00 0.09
N ILE A 160 -8.00 0.90 -0.97
CA ILE A 160 -7.83 -0.11 -2.02
C ILE A 160 -8.33 0.41 -3.37
N PRO A 161 -7.57 0.26 -4.47
CA PRO A 161 -8.09 0.45 -5.82
C PRO A 161 -8.96 -0.75 -6.20
N VAL A 162 -10.12 -0.52 -6.82
CA VAL A 162 -11.06 -1.59 -7.21
C VAL A 162 -11.51 -1.36 -8.65
N GLY A 163 -11.46 -2.41 -9.47
CA GLY A 163 -11.95 -2.38 -10.85
C GLY A 163 -11.00 -3.06 -11.84
N SER A 164 -11.35 -2.99 -13.13
CA SER A 164 -10.59 -3.58 -14.23
C SER A 164 -9.93 -2.52 -15.11
N LEU A 165 -10.59 -2.14 -16.21
CA LEU A 165 -10.12 -1.11 -17.16
C LEU A 165 -10.20 0.29 -16.55
N GLU A 166 -11.30 0.56 -15.85
CA GLU A 166 -11.49 1.73 -14.99
C GLU A 166 -11.43 1.26 -13.54
N GLN A 167 -10.65 1.96 -12.71
CA GLN A 167 -10.47 1.62 -11.30
C GLN A 167 -10.74 2.86 -10.45
N ASP A 168 -11.47 2.67 -9.37
CA ASP A 168 -11.69 3.70 -8.36
C ASP A 168 -10.87 3.39 -7.12
N LEU A 169 -10.24 4.42 -6.55
CA LEU A 169 -9.68 4.34 -5.21
C LEU A 169 -10.82 4.39 -4.20
N VAL A 170 -10.97 3.34 -3.42
CA VAL A 170 -12.03 3.17 -2.43
C VAL A 170 -11.43 3.26 -1.03
N MET A 171 -12.11 3.98 -0.15
CA MET A 171 -11.85 3.93 1.29
C MET A 171 -13.03 3.24 1.98
N ILE A 172 -12.73 2.26 2.83
CA ILE A 172 -13.72 1.59 3.69
C ILE A 172 -13.34 1.84 5.14
N THR A 173 -14.30 2.23 5.97
CA THR A 173 -14.14 2.28 7.43
C THR A 173 -15.01 1.20 8.06
N ARG A 174 -14.42 0.34 8.90
CA ARG A 174 -15.17 -0.62 9.72
C ARG A 174 -15.74 0.11 10.94
N THR A 175 -17.05 0.07 11.12
CA THR A 175 -17.78 0.67 12.25
C THR A 175 -18.45 -0.42 13.08
N GLU A 176 -19.01 -0.07 14.24
CA GLU A 176 -19.80 -1.03 15.04
C GLU A 176 -21.06 -1.53 14.30
N ALA A 177 -21.60 -0.72 13.38
CA ALA A 177 -22.83 -1.03 12.63
C ALA A 177 -22.58 -1.71 11.27
N GLY A 178 -21.32 -1.99 10.91
CA GLY A 178 -20.93 -2.51 9.60
C GLY A 178 -19.88 -1.63 8.91
N ILE A 179 -19.86 -1.61 7.58
CA ILE A 179 -18.86 -0.86 6.82
C ILE A 179 -19.44 0.41 6.20
N VAL A 180 -18.65 1.48 6.18
CA VAL A 180 -18.92 2.70 5.39
C VAL A 180 -17.92 2.75 4.25
N ARG A 181 -18.42 2.87 3.02
CA ARG A 181 -17.61 2.89 1.79
C ARG A 181 -17.70 4.26 1.12
N GLU A 182 -16.54 4.78 0.69
CA GLU A 182 -16.40 6.04 -0.04
C GLU A 182 -15.55 5.82 -1.29
N ASN A 183 -16.04 6.26 -2.46
CA ASN A 183 -15.24 6.31 -3.69
C ASN A 183 -14.53 7.67 -3.75
N ILE A 184 -13.20 7.65 -3.86
CA ILE A 184 -12.37 8.85 -3.71
C ILE A 184 -12.07 9.47 -5.08
N THR A 185 -11.46 8.71 -5.97
CA THR A 185 -11.02 9.20 -7.29
C THR A 185 -10.63 8.04 -8.21
N GLY A 186 -10.61 8.27 -9.51
CA GLY A 186 -10.11 7.31 -10.48
C GLY A 186 -8.59 7.12 -10.37
N VAL A 187 -8.13 5.89 -10.46
CA VAL A 187 -6.71 5.49 -10.36
C VAL A 187 -6.37 4.41 -11.38
N ARG A 188 -5.09 4.06 -11.46
CA ARG A 188 -4.64 2.92 -12.25
C ARG A 188 -3.49 2.20 -11.55
N PHE A 189 -3.76 0.98 -11.15
CA PHE A 189 -2.84 0.05 -10.50
C PHE A 189 -2.69 -1.22 -11.33
N VAL A 190 -1.60 -1.92 -11.05
CA VAL A 190 -1.43 -3.30 -11.50
C VAL A 190 -2.56 -4.18 -10.94
N PRO A 191 -3.00 -5.20 -11.69
CA PRO A 191 -3.99 -6.14 -11.19
C PRO A 191 -3.51 -6.86 -9.93
N MET A 192 -4.43 -7.11 -9.00
CA MET A 192 -4.20 -8.11 -7.96
C MET A 192 -4.30 -9.51 -8.57
N THR A 193 -3.29 -10.34 -8.32
CA THR A 193 -3.18 -11.72 -8.80
C THR A 193 -3.41 -12.72 -7.65
N GLY A 194 -3.41 -14.02 -7.94
CA GLY A 194 -3.74 -15.05 -6.95
C GLY A 194 -5.24 -15.34 -6.92
N GLU A 195 -5.83 -15.54 -5.74
CA GLU A 195 -7.28 -15.80 -5.62
C GLU A 195 -8.14 -14.70 -6.25
N ALA A 196 -7.64 -13.46 -6.29
CA ALA A 196 -8.30 -12.34 -6.97
C ALA A 196 -8.53 -12.57 -8.47
N GLU A 197 -7.74 -13.44 -9.12
CA GLU A 197 -7.90 -13.78 -10.54
C GLU A 197 -9.00 -14.80 -10.79
N GLU A 198 -9.25 -15.70 -9.83
CA GLU A 198 -10.32 -16.69 -9.90
C GLU A 198 -11.71 -16.03 -9.87
N GLU A 199 -11.80 -14.82 -9.31
CA GLU A 199 -13.02 -14.02 -9.27
C GLU A 199 -13.26 -13.17 -10.53
N ARG A 200 -12.38 -13.22 -11.53
CA ARG A 200 -12.57 -12.46 -12.77
C ARG A 200 -13.60 -13.17 -13.67
N PRO A 201 -14.67 -12.49 -14.10
CA PRO A 201 -15.55 -13.05 -15.12
C PRO A 201 -14.76 -13.31 -16.40
N HIS A 202 -14.98 -14.48 -17.00
CA HIS A 202 -14.44 -14.88 -18.31
C HIS A 202 -15.00 -14.03 -19.46
#